data_AF-A0A7J3RZM1-F1
#
_entry.id   AF-A0A7J3RZM1-F1
#
_cell.length_a   1.000
_cell.length_b   1.000
_cell.length_c   1.000
_cell.angle_alpha   90.00
_cell.angle_beta   90.00
_cell.angle_gamma   90.00
#
_symmetry.space_group_name_H-M   'P 1'
#
loop_
_entity.id
_entity.type
_entity.pdbx_description
1 polymer ?
#
loop_
_entity_poly.entity_id
_entity_poly.type
_entity_poly.pdbx_seq_one_letter_code
_entity_poly.pdbx_strand_id
1 'polypeptide(L)'
;MGVCNAQDGSNRLFVVEQRDVIKWFYDSEGTDDEDVFLDMRHLVISGGELGLLGLAFHPQFKQNGFFFVDYTAPSPLRTVIAGNSVDANDPKTADEDSEVILLEVPRPYSNHNGGQLAFGPDGYLCIALGGGGSAGDLQGNAQNLSSLLGKILRIDVDKASEGRNYSISQNNPFVGNSIGYKEEIYAYGLRNPWRFSFDPMTGWLWAGDVGQDRMEEVDIISKGGNCGWNLMKGSLCYGHRAVTGPG
;
A
#
# COMPACT_ATOMS: atom_id res chain seq x y z
N MET A 1 1.87 13.08 1.31
CA MET A 1 2.43 13.31 2.66
C MET A 1 1.74 12.37 3.63
N GLY A 2 2.49 11.62 4.42
CA GLY A 2 1.97 10.72 5.45
C GLY A 2 2.71 10.99 6.76
N VAL A 3 2.01 10.82 7.88
CA VAL A 3 2.60 10.90 9.23
C VAL A 3 2.21 9.64 9.98
N CYS A 4 3.18 8.97 10.60
CA CYS A 4 2.91 7.79 11.42
C CYS A 4 3.86 7.72 12.63
N ASN A 5 3.49 6.91 13.61
CA ASN A 5 4.29 6.59 14.78
C ASN A 5 4.70 5.11 14.71
N ALA A 6 5.92 4.80 15.13
CA ALA A 6 6.45 3.43 15.08
C ALA A 6 5.99 2.51 16.22
N GLN A 7 5.21 3.04 17.18
CA GLN A 7 4.67 2.34 18.34
C GLN A 7 5.74 1.64 19.21
N ASP A 8 6.98 2.15 19.20
CA ASP A 8 8.12 1.66 19.99
C ASP A 8 8.20 2.27 21.40
N GLY A 9 7.34 3.25 21.70
CA GLY A 9 7.31 4.03 22.93
C GLY A 9 8.29 5.19 22.95
N SER A 10 8.93 5.54 21.82
CA SER A 10 9.83 6.69 21.72
C SER A 10 9.11 8.02 21.48
N ASN A 11 7.80 7.98 21.18
CA ASN A 11 7.00 9.14 20.74
C ASN A 11 7.56 9.87 19.51
N ARG A 12 8.30 9.18 18.65
CA ARG A 12 8.71 9.74 17.35
C ARG A 12 7.55 9.74 16.38
N LEU A 13 7.38 10.83 15.66
CA LEU A 13 6.55 10.91 14.46
C LEU A 13 7.46 10.90 13.25
N PHE A 14 7.06 10.13 12.24
CA PHE A 14 7.77 9.97 10.98
C PHE A 14 6.96 10.62 9.87
N VAL A 15 7.60 11.52 9.12
CA VAL A 15 6.99 12.23 8.00
C VAL A 15 7.55 11.68 6.71
N VAL A 16 6.65 11.18 5.87
CA VAL A 16 6.96 10.78 4.50
C VAL A 16 6.83 12.01 3.59
N GLU A 17 7.97 12.53 3.15
CA GLU A 17 8.02 13.53 2.10
C GLU A 17 7.87 12.83 0.75
N GLN A 18 6.84 13.19 -0.02
CA GLN A 18 6.50 12.52 -1.28
C GLN A 18 7.69 12.45 -2.24
N ARG A 19 8.60 13.42 -2.16
CA ARG A 19 9.71 13.53 -3.09
C ARG A 19 10.63 12.32 -3.02
N ASP A 20 11.10 11.94 -1.81
CA ASP A 20 12.21 10.99 -1.66
C ASP A 20 12.68 10.70 -0.21
N VAL A 21 12.32 11.47 0.81
CA VAL A 21 12.92 11.35 2.16
C VAL A 21 11.86 11.06 3.23
N ILE A 22 12.25 10.28 4.23
CA ILE A 22 11.52 10.12 5.50
C ILE A 22 12.30 10.87 6.57
N LYS A 23 11.62 11.75 7.30
CA LYS A 23 12.16 12.43 8.49
C LYS A 23 11.48 11.93 9.75
N TRP A 24 12.12 12.07 10.90
CA TRP A 24 11.48 11.89 12.18
C TRP A 24 11.64 13.13 13.05
N PHE A 25 10.69 13.34 13.97
CA PHE A 25 10.75 14.34 15.04
C PHE A 25 10.03 13.81 16.29
N TYR A 26 10.28 14.37 17.47
CA TYR A 26 9.55 13.99 18.69
C TYR A 26 8.21 14.72 18.82
N ASP A 27 7.18 13.99 19.24
CA ASP A 27 5.89 14.56 19.63
C ASP A 27 5.95 15.14 21.05
N SER A 28 6.76 16.18 21.24
CA SER A 28 6.88 16.93 22.49
C SER A 28 7.02 18.42 22.26
N GLU A 29 6.29 19.23 23.04
CA GLU A 29 6.40 20.69 22.97
C GLU A 29 7.83 21.16 23.26
N GLY A 30 8.41 21.93 22.34
CA GLY A 30 9.68 22.64 22.55
C GLY A 30 10.95 21.87 22.17
N THR A 31 10.86 20.75 21.45
CA THR A 31 12.03 20.05 20.90
C THR A 31 12.13 20.26 19.38
N ASP A 32 13.17 20.95 18.92
CA ASP A 32 13.53 21.06 17.49
C ASP A 32 14.36 19.85 17.01
N ASP A 33 14.27 18.70 17.72
CA ASP A 33 15.05 17.50 17.39
C ASP A 33 14.34 16.76 16.25
N GLU A 34 14.79 17.03 15.04
CA GLU A 34 14.41 16.37 13.79
C GLU A 34 15.66 15.86 13.06
N ASP A 35 15.54 14.72 12.38
CA ASP A 35 16.60 14.22 11.50
C ASP A 35 16.01 13.38 10.35
N VAL A 36 16.85 13.09 9.36
CA VAL A 36 16.53 12.17 8.28
C VAL A 36 16.53 10.74 8.83
N PHE A 37 15.40 10.07 8.69
CA PHE A 37 15.28 8.64 8.97
C PHE A 37 15.79 7.80 7.80
N LEU A 38 15.37 8.12 6.57
CA LEU A 38 15.75 7.39 5.35
C LEU A 38 15.81 8.33 4.15
N ASP A 39 16.86 8.22 3.34
CA ASP A 39 17.05 8.98 2.10
C ASP A 39 16.96 8.09 0.85
N MET A 40 15.92 8.28 0.05
CA MET A 40 15.68 7.47 -1.16
C MET A 40 15.79 8.29 -2.45
N ARG A 41 16.50 9.44 -2.43
CA ARG A 41 16.65 10.35 -3.59
C ARG A 41 17.15 9.68 -4.87
N HIS A 42 17.92 8.61 -4.71
CA HIS A 42 18.52 7.87 -5.83
C HIS A 42 17.59 6.79 -6.41
N LEU A 43 16.50 6.45 -5.74
CA LEU A 43 15.55 5.38 -6.12
C LEU A 43 14.22 5.94 -6.64
N VAL A 44 13.79 7.08 -6.10
CA VAL A 44 12.42 7.59 -6.28
C VAL A 44 12.31 8.55 -7.46
N ILE A 45 11.27 8.35 -8.28
CA ILE A 45 10.75 9.38 -9.18
C ILE A 45 9.45 9.96 -8.59
N SER A 46 9.36 11.28 -8.51
CA SER A 46 8.22 11.98 -7.91
C SER A 46 7.60 13.02 -8.84
N GLY A 47 6.35 13.39 -8.56
CA GLY A 47 5.57 14.37 -9.33
C GLY A 47 4.14 13.89 -9.59
N GLY A 48 3.15 14.78 -9.45
CA GLY A 48 1.74 14.39 -9.46
C GLY A 48 1.45 13.42 -8.30
N GLU A 49 0.99 12.21 -8.61
CA GLU A 49 0.78 11.15 -7.61
C GLU A 49 2.02 10.27 -7.40
N LEU A 50 3.08 10.42 -8.20
CA LEU A 50 4.33 9.65 -8.07
C LEU A 50 5.12 10.07 -6.84
N GLY A 51 5.93 9.15 -6.29
CA GLY A 51 6.88 9.46 -5.22
C GLY A 51 7.02 8.34 -4.21
N LEU A 52 7.49 8.69 -3.01
CA LEU A 52 7.44 7.88 -1.80
C LEU A 52 6.07 8.08 -1.12
N LEU A 53 5.25 7.03 -1.07
CA LEU A 53 3.81 7.12 -0.78
C LEU A 53 3.40 6.42 0.52
N GLY A 54 4.09 5.35 0.88
CA GLY A 54 3.76 4.50 2.02
C GLY A 54 4.92 4.32 2.98
N LEU A 55 4.59 4.26 4.28
CA LEU A 55 5.47 3.86 5.37
C LEU A 55 4.63 3.07 6.38
N ALA A 56 5.07 1.86 6.71
CA ALA A 56 4.51 1.07 7.80
C ALA A 56 5.63 0.44 8.62
N PHE A 57 5.56 0.57 9.94
CA PHE A 57 6.46 -0.12 10.85
C PHE A 57 5.93 -1.52 11.14
N HIS A 58 6.83 -2.49 11.27
CA HIS A 58 6.46 -3.84 11.70
C HIS A 58 5.78 -3.79 13.08
N PRO A 59 4.77 -4.64 13.38
CA PRO A 59 4.14 -4.68 14.70
C PRO A 59 5.11 -4.98 15.86
N GLN A 60 6.27 -5.56 15.53
CA GLN A 60 7.38 -5.84 16.46
C GLN A 60 8.59 -4.92 16.22
N PHE A 61 8.39 -3.72 15.66
CA PHE A 61 9.47 -2.80 15.28
C PHE A 61 10.44 -2.51 16.44
N LYS A 62 9.93 -2.38 17.67
CA LYS A 62 10.78 -2.19 18.86
C LYS A 62 11.79 -3.33 19.08
N GLN A 63 11.47 -4.54 18.64
CA GLN A 63 12.30 -5.72 18.79
C GLN A 63 13.16 -6.01 17.56
N ASN A 64 12.60 -5.82 16.36
CA ASN A 64 13.23 -6.26 15.11
C ASN A 64 13.72 -5.12 14.20
N GLY A 65 13.32 -3.88 14.45
CA GLY A 65 13.73 -2.72 13.67
C GLY A 65 13.21 -2.69 12.23
N PHE A 66 12.26 -3.56 11.84
CA PHE A 66 11.79 -3.65 10.46
C PHE A 66 10.67 -2.66 10.12
N PHE A 67 10.76 -2.07 8.95
CA PHE A 67 9.73 -1.19 8.40
C PHE A 67 9.64 -1.35 6.89
N PHE A 68 8.56 -0.85 6.30
CA PHE A 68 8.20 -1.09 4.91
C PHE A 68 7.83 0.21 4.22
N VAL A 69 8.23 0.35 2.97
CA VAL A 69 7.99 1.52 2.14
C VAL A 69 7.30 1.15 0.84
N ASP A 70 6.48 2.08 0.33
CA ASP A 70 5.91 2.04 -1.02
C ASP A 70 6.40 3.28 -1.76
N TYR A 71 7.08 3.08 -2.89
CA TYR A 71 7.57 4.17 -3.72
C TYR A 71 7.46 3.88 -5.21
N THR A 72 7.56 4.95 -6.01
CA THR A 72 7.63 4.84 -7.46
C THR A 72 9.09 4.89 -7.93
N ALA A 73 9.51 3.86 -8.68
CA ALA A 73 10.80 3.81 -9.32
C ALA A 73 10.71 4.06 -10.85
N PRO A 74 11.69 4.73 -11.47
CA PRO A 74 11.75 4.90 -12.92
C PRO A 74 12.35 3.68 -13.63
N SER A 75 12.20 3.64 -14.96
CA SER A 75 12.96 2.75 -15.88
C SER A 75 12.94 1.24 -15.59
N PRO A 76 11.80 0.53 -15.77
CA PRO A 76 10.49 1.04 -16.18
C PRO A 76 9.73 1.64 -14.99
N LEU A 77 8.72 2.46 -15.30
CA LEU A 77 7.83 3.03 -14.29
C LEU A 77 7.10 1.91 -13.55
N ARG A 78 7.26 1.85 -12.22
CA ARG A 78 6.66 0.82 -11.37
C ARG A 78 6.48 1.29 -9.94
N THR A 79 5.53 0.69 -9.24
CA THR A 79 5.49 0.73 -7.77
C THR A 79 6.45 -0.32 -7.24
N VAL A 80 7.21 0.02 -6.22
CA VAL A 80 8.08 -0.88 -5.46
C VAL A 80 7.59 -0.90 -4.01
N ILE A 81 7.38 -2.11 -3.48
CA ILE A 81 7.16 -2.33 -2.06
C ILE A 81 8.40 -3.03 -1.53
N ALA A 82 9.05 -2.44 -0.53
CA ALA A 82 10.29 -2.95 0.03
C ALA A 82 10.23 -2.96 1.57
N GLY A 83 10.87 -3.97 2.16
CA GLY A 83 11.22 -4.01 3.59
C GLY A 83 12.62 -3.46 3.82
N ASN A 84 12.83 -2.82 4.96
CA ASN A 84 14.09 -2.22 5.39
C ASN A 84 14.26 -2.42 6.90
N SER A 85 15.47 -2.20 7.42
CA SER A 85 15.76 -2.18 8.86
C SER A 85 16.43 -0.89 9.29
N VAL A 86 16.32 -0.58 10.59
CA VAL A 86 17.11 0.49 11.21
C VAL A 86 18.60 0.14 11.23
N ASP A 87 19.46 1.16 11.29
CA ASP A 87 20.89 0.97 11.52
C ASP A 87 21.11 0.32 12.90
N ALA A 88 21.92 -0.74 12.95
CA ALA A 88 22.18 -1.49 14.17
C ALA A 88 22.94 -0.69 15.23
N ASN A 89 23.68 0.34 14.82
CA ASN A 89 24.43 1.25 15.67
C ASN A 89 23.64 2.52 16.02
N ASP A 90 22.70 2.93 15.16
CA ASP A 90 21.79 4.05 15.43
C ASP A 90 20.34 3.76 15.01
N PRO A 91 19.46 3.32 15.94
CA PRO A 91 18.06 3.04 15.62
C PRO A 91 17.22 4.30 15.33
N LYS A 92 17.84 5.48 15.32
CA LYS A 92 17.23 6.72 14.83
C LYS A 92 17.32 6.88 13.31
N THR A 93 18.12 6.09 12.62
CA THR A 93 18.26 6.10 11.16
C THR A 93 17.99 4.71 10.57
N ALA A 94 17.65 4.67 9.29
CA ALA A 94 17.58 3.45 8.51
C ALA A 94 18.98 3.01 8.06
N ASP A 95 19.17 1.71 7.90
CA ASP A 95 20.30 1.15 7.15
C ASP A 95 19.98 1.24 5.65
N GLU A 96 20.68 2.11 4.91
CA GLU A 96 20.46 2.34 3.48
C GLU A 96 20.74 1.10 2.62
N ASP A 97 21.52 0.14 3.11
CA ASP A 97 21.86 -1.10 2.40
C ASP A 97 20.92 -2.27 2.77
N SER A 98 19.93 -2.05 3.64
CA SER A 98 19.04 -3.10 4.15
C SER A 98 17.83 -3.42 3.26
N GLU A 99 17.68 -2.74 2.12
CA GLU A 99 16.48 -2.86 1.28
C GLU A 99 16.30 -4.30 0.77
N VAL A 100 15.11 -4.85 1.03
CA VAL A 100 14.64 -6.12 0.49
C VAL A 100 13.34 -5.89 -0.28
N ILE A 101 13.42 -6.03 -1.60
CA ILE A 101 12.26 -5.90 -2.49
C ILE A 101 11.24 -7.02 -2.21
N LEU A 102 10.01 -6.64 -1.89
CA LEU A 102 8.89 -7.56 -1.72
C LEU A 102 8.09 -7.68 -3.02
N LEU A 103 7.71 -6.55 -3.63
CA LEU A 103 6.90 -6.52 -4.85
C LEU A 103 7.36 -5.40 -5.78
N GLU A 104 7.36 -5.69 -7.08
CA GLU A 104 7.47 -4.69 -8.14
C GLU A 104 6.27 -4.80 -9.07
N VAL A 105 5.52 -3.71 -9.22
CA VAL A 105 4.28 -3.66 -9.99
C VAL A 105 4.40 -2.63 -11.11
N PRO A 106 4.53 -3.06 -12.38
CA PRO A 106 4.59 -2.14 -13.52
C PRO A 106 3.39 -1.21 -13.57
N ARG A 107 3.61 0.08 -13.86
CA ARG A 107 2.54 1.08 -13.94
C ARG A 107 2.39 1.61 -15.37
N PRO A 108 1.17 1.56 -15.95
CA PRO A 108 0.94 2.08 -17.29
C PRO A 108 0.87 3.61 -17.32
N TYR A 109 0.48 4.26 -16.22
CA TYR A 109 0.41 5.72 -16.09
C TYR A 109 0.97 6.22 -14.76
N SER A 110 1.10 7.55 -14.64
CA SER A 110 1.70 8.22 -13.46
C SER A 110 0.70 8.55 -12.34
N ASN A 111 -0.55 8.13 -12.47
CA ASN A 111 -1.63 8.40 -11.53
C ASN A 111 -2.42 7.13 -11.17
N HIS A 112 -3.29 7.25 -10.16
CA HIS A 112 -3.97 6.17 -9.44
C HIS A 112 -2.99 5.18 -8.83
N ASN A 113 -2.12 5.72 -7.97
CA ASN A 113 -1.01 4.96 -7.42
C ASN A 113 -1.38 4.22 -6.14
N GLY A 114 -2.36 4.72 -5.37
CA GLY A 114 -2.61 4.26 -4.01
C GLY A 114 -1.39 4.54 -3.12
N GLY A 115 -0.78 3.47 -2.60
CA GLY A 115 0.49 3.52 -1.90
C GLY A 115 0.39 3.52 -0.38
N GLN A 116 -0.79 3.33 0.20
CA GLN A 116 -0.85 3.10 1.64
C GLN A 116 -0.40 1.68 1.99
N LEU A 117 0.43 1.60 3.03
CA LEU A 117 0.82 0.40 3.74
C LEU A 117 0.26 0.46 5.17
N ALA A 118 -0.24 -0.65 5.68
CA ALA A 118 -0.51 -0.81 7.12
C ALA A 118 -0.61 -2.29 7.48
N PHE A 119 -0.26 -2.63 8.72
CA PHE A 119 -0.48 -3.96 9.26
C PHE A 119 -1.92 -4.12 9.73
N GLY A 120 -2.54 -5.23 9.35
CA GLY A 120 -3.82 -5.65 9.89
C GLY A 120 -3.71 -6.14 11.34
N PRO A 121 -4.83 -6.26 12.05
CA PRO A 121 -4.87 -6.81 13.41
C PRO A 121 -4.42 -8.29 13.46
N ASP A 122 -4.35 -8.93 12.30
CA ASP A 122 -3.88 -10.29 12.09
C ASP A 122 -2.37 -10.39 11.82
N GLY A 123 -1.65 -9.26 11.81
CA GLY A 123 -0.20 -9.21 11.65
C GLY A 123 0.30 -9.23 10.20
N TYR A 124 -0.59 -9.20 9.21
CA TYR A 124 -0.19 -9.20 7.80
C TYR A 124 -0.09 -7.78 7.24
N LEU A 125 0.83 -7.57 6.30
CA LEU A 125 0.98 -6.28 5.62
C LEU A 125 -0.11 -6.14 4.55
N CYS A 126 -0.98 -5.15 4.71
CA CYS A 126 -1.94 -4.73 3.70
C CYS A 126 -1.37 -3.60 2.84
N ILE A 127 -1.57 -3.70 1.53
CA ILE A 127 -1.00 -2.80 0.52
C ILE A 127 -2.12 -2.32 -0.38
N ALA A 128 -2.30 -1.01 -0.50
CA ALA A 128 -3.27 -0.41 -1.42
C ALA A 128 -2.62 -0.04 -2.75
N LEU A 129 -3.08 -0.65 -3.84
CA LEU A 129 -2.62 -0.34 -5.20
C LEU A 129 -3.79 0.15 -6.05
N GLY A 130 -3.68 1.36 -6.61
CA GLY A 130 -4.67 1.87 -7.55
C GLY A 130 -4.63 1.15 -8.90
N GLY A 131 -5.64 1.42 -9.74
CA GLY A 131 -5.86 0.75 -11.03
C GLY A 131 -4.80 1.00 -12.09
N GLY A 132 -3.78 1.81 -11.79
CA GLY A 132 -2.68 2.14 -12.71
C GLY A 132 -2.93 3.35 -13.60
N GLY A 133 -4.04 4.07 -13.40
CA GLY A 133 -4.31 5.38 -13.96
C GLY A 133 -5.32 5.40 -15.10
N SER A 134 -5.36 6.54 -15.81
CA SER A 134 -6.31 6.86 -16.87
C SER A 134 -7.79 6.87 -16.46
N ALA A 135 -8.61 7.55 -17.27
CA ALA A 135 -10.06 7.55 -17.09
C ALA A 135 -10.64 6.18 -17.47
N GLY A 136 -11.50 5.65 -16.60
CA GLY A 136 -12.31 4.46 -16.87
C GLY A 136 -11.56 3.13 -16.95
N ASP A 137 -10.34 3.05 -16.38
CA ASP A 137 -9.55 1.81 -16.33
C ASP A 137 -9.39 1.15 -17.71
N LEU A 138 -8.72 1.84 -18.63
CA LEU A 138 -8.50 1.38 -20.00
C LEU A 138 -7.83 0.01 -20.10
N GLN A 139 -7.08 -0.40 -19.07
CA GLN A 139 -6.42 -1.71 -18.99
C GLN A 139 -7.30 -2.79 -18.34
N GLY A 140 -8.45 -2.42 -17.78
CA GLY A 140 -9.34 -3.34 -17.05
C GLY A 140 -8.67 -3.96 -15.83
N ASN A 141 -7.71 -3.26 -15.22
CA ASN A 141 -6.91 -3.78 -14.12
C ASN A 141 -7.75 -4.11 -12.89
N ALA A 142 -8.74 -3.28 -12.56
CA ALA A 142 -9.46 -3.36 -11.30
C ALA A 142 -10.24 -4.68 -11.17
N GLN A 143 -10.85 -5.16 -12.26
CA GLN A 143 -11.55 -6.45 -12.32
C GLN A 143 -10.64 -7.62 -12.71
N ASN A 144 -9.46 -7.36 -13.26
CA ASN A 144 -8.51 -8.41 -13.63
C ASN A 144 -7.77 -8.96 -12.40
N LEU A 145 -8.08 -10.19 -12.01
CA LEU A 145 -7.46 -10.89 -10.88
C LEU A 145 -6.05 -11.44 -11.18
N SER A 146 -5.61 -11.41 -12.43
CA SER A 146 -4.21 -11.69 -12.80
C SER A 146 -3.32 -10.44 -12.73
N SER A 147 -3.89 -9.27 -12.41
CA SER A 147 -3.19 -8.01 -12.16
C SER A 147 -3.21 -7.66 -10.67
N LEU A 148 -2.13 -7.04 -10.17
CA LEU A 148 -2.06 -6.50 -8.81
C LEU A 148 -2.65 -5.09 -8.67
N LEU A 149 -2.98 -4.43 -9.78
CA LEU A 149 -3.48 -3.06 -9.79
C LEU A 149 -4.99 -3.00 -9.51
N GLY A 150 -5.43 -1.97 -8.79
CA GLY A 150 -6.82 -1.75 -8.38
C GLY A 150 -7.28 -2.73 -7.30
N LYS A 151 -6.42 -2.97 -6.30
CA LYS A 151 -6.53 -4.01 -5.28
C LYS A 151 -6.15 -3.49 -3.89
N ILE A 152 -6.68 -4.14 -2.86
CA ILE A 152 -5.99 -4.28 -1.57
C ILE A 152 -5.29 -5.65 -1.61
N LEU A 153 -3.97 -5.66 -1.43
CA LEU A 153 -3.18 -6.87 -1.26
C LEU A 153 -2.97 -7.15 0.23
N ARG A 154 -2.67 -8.41 0.57
CA ARG A 154 -2.33 -8.86 1.92
C ARG A 154 -1.25 -9.94 1.86
N ILE A 155 -0.09 -9.68 2.45
CA ILE A 155 1.09 -10.57 2.41
C ILE A 155 1.67 -10.82 3.80
N ASP A 156 2.35 -11.96 3.97
CA ASP A 156 3.10 -12.33 5.18
C ASP A 156 4.57 -11.98 5.00
N VAL A 157 5.03 -10.93 5.68
CA VAL A 157 6.41 -10.44 5.59
C VAL A 157 7.37 -11.12 6.56
N ASP A 158 6.86 -11.91 7.51
CA ASP A 158 7.68 -12.64 8.49
C ASP A 158 8.28 -13.92 7.92
N LYS A 159 7.83 -14.33 6.74
CA LYS A 159 8.21 -15.61 6.11
C LYS A 159 8.41 -15.44 4.63
N ALA A 160 9.63 -15.70 4.17
CA ALA A 160 9.88 -15.89 2.75
C ALA A 160 9.28 -17.20 2.23
N SER A 161 8.97 -17.25 0.95
CA SER A 161 8.57 -18.46 0.23
C SER A 161 9.41 -18.63 -1.02
N GLU A 162 9.35 -19.79 -1.68
CA GLU A 162 10.21 -20.05 -2.83
C GLU A 162 10.03 -18.98 -3.92
N GLY A 163 11.11 -18.25 -4.21
CA GLY A 163 11.13 -17.15 -5.18
C GLY A 163 10.53 -15.82 -4.72
N ARG A 164 10.15 -15.66 -3.44
CA ARG A 164 9.58 -14.42 -2.89
C ARG A 164 10.12 -14.12 -1.50
N ASN A 165 10.39 -12.84 -1.23
CA ASN A 165 10.82 -12.37 0.10
C ASN A 165 9.66 -12.23 1.11
N TYR A 166 8.51 -12.81 0.78
CA TYR A 166 7.29 -12.85 1.60
C TYR A 166 6.55 -14.16 1.27
N SER A 167 5.47 -14.44 1.99
CA SER A 167 4.60 -15.59 1.73
C SER A 167 3.13 -15.20 1.72
N ILE A 168 2.31 -16.12 1.24
CA ILE A 168 0.86 -15.92 1.15
C ILE A 168 0.19 -16.76 2.24
N SER A 169 -0.66 -16.10 3.03
CA SER A 169 -1.50 -16.78 4.02
C SER A 169 -2.48 -17.72 3.32
N GLN A 170 -2.67 -18.93 3.87
CA GLN A 170 -3.76 -19.83 3.44
C GLN A 170 -5.16 -19.21 3.64
N ASN A 171 -5.24 -18.11 4.39
CA ASN A 171 -6.47 -17.34 4.57
C ASN A 171 -6.66 -16.25 3.51
N ASN A 172 -5.79 -16.08 2.52
CA ASN A 172 -6.08 -15.22 1.37
C ASN A 172 -7.17 -15.85 0.48
N PRO A 173 -8.03 -15.05 -0.19
CA PRO A 173 -9.19 -15.56 -0.92
C PRO A 173 -8.84 -16.35 -2.18
N PHE A 174 -7.67 -16.13 -2.78
CA PHE A 174 -7.28 -16.73 -4.06
C PHE A 174 -6.06 -17.65 -3.96
N VAL A 175 -5.63 -18.03 -2.76
CA VAL A 175 -4.47 -18.92 -2.57
C VAL A 175 -4.73 -20.31 -3.15
N GLY A 176 -3.71 -20.91 -3.79
CA GLY A 176 -3.78 -22.25 -4.37
C GLY A 176 -4.64 -22.35 -5.63
N ASN A 177 -5.00 -21.22 -6.25
CA ASN A 177 -5.81 -21.22 -7.46
C ASN A 177 -5.00 -21.76 -8.66
N SER A 178 -5.67 -22.44 -9.60
CA SER A 178 -5.05 -23.02 -10.80
C SER A 178 -5.22 -22.19 -12.07
N ILE A 179 -5.84 -21.01 -11.95
CA ILE A 179 -6.28 -20.17 -13.07
C ILE A 179 -5.45 -18.90 -13.24
N GLY A 180 -4.40 -18.74 -12.43
CA GLY A 180 -3.41 -17.67 -12.55
C GLY A 180 -3.86 -16.35 -11.91
N TYR A 181 -4.76 -16.40 -10.92
CA TYR A 181 -5.05 -15.23 -10.09
C TYR A 181 -3.87 -14.93 -9.17
N LYS A 182 -3.63 -13.65 -8.92
CA LYS A 182 -2.64 -13.19 -7.97
C LYS A 182 -3.12 -13.48 -6.56
N GLU A 183 -2.38 -14.33 -5.87
CA GLU A 183 -2.75 -14.83 -4.54
C GLU A 183 -2.55 -13.77 -3.45
N GLU A 184 -1.81 -12.71 -3.76
CA GLU A 184 -1.62 -11.51 -2.93
C GLU A 184 -2.94 -10.76 -2.72
N ILE A 185 -3.91 -10.89 -3.64
CA ILE A 185 -5.15 -10.11 -3.63
C ILE A 185 -6.01 -10.48 -2.41
N TYR A 186 -6.36 -9.48 -1.61
CA TYR A 186 -7.34 -9.58 -0.54
C TYR A 186 -8.71 -9.06 -0.98
N ALA A 187 -8.75 -7.94 -1.71
CA ALA A 187 -9.95 -7.39 -2.33
C ALA A 187 -9.60 -6.71 -3.66
N TYR A 188 -10.59 -6.56 -4.53
CA TYR A 188 -10.39 -6.05 -5.89
C TYR A 188 -11.51 -5.12 -6.32
N GLY A 189 -11.38 -4.54 -7.52
CA GLY A 189 -12.37 -3.61 -8.05
C GLY A 189 -12.26 -2.21 -7.43
N LEU A 190 -11.03 -1.77 -7.10
CA LEU A 190 -10.77 -0.42 -6.57
C LEU A 190 -10.17 0.47 -7.65
N ARG A 191 -10.42 1.78 -7.58
CA ARG A 191 -9.91 2.76 -8.55
C ARG A 191 -8.58 3.35 -8.11
N ASN A 192 -8.57 4.04 -6.98
CA ASN A 192 -7.41 4.68 -6.36
C ASN A 192 -7.61 4.74 -4.83
N PRO A 193 -7.45 3.60 -4.12
CA PRO A 193 -7.55 3.52 -2.68
C PRO A 193 -6.38 4.27 -2.03
N TRP A 194 -6.56 5.58 -1.82
CA TRP A 194 -5.49 6.47 -1.43
C TRP A 194 -5.12 6.30 0.05
N ARG A 195 -6.14 6.10 0.90
CA ARG A 195 -5.98 5.81 2.31
C ARG A 195 -6.96 4.74 2.81
N PHE A 196 -6.55 3.95 3.79
CA PHE A 196 -7.37 3.02 4.53
C PHE A 196 -6.98 2.98 6.03
N SER A 197 -7.86 2.46 6.87
CA SER A 197 -7.59 2.24 8.29
C SER A 197 -8.32 0.99 8.78
N PHE A 198 -7.79 0.39 9.84
CA PHE A 198 -8.47 -0.66 10.57
C PHE A 198 -9.22 -0.05 11.75
N ASP A 199 -10.51 -0.37 11.88
CA ASP A 199 -11.27 -0.06 13.08
C ASP A 199 -10.78 -0.95 14.24
N PRO A 200 -10.26 -0.36 15.34
CA PRO A 200 -9.71 -1.14 16.45
C PRO A 200 -10.77 -1.94 17.23
N MET A 201 -12.05 -1.59 17.12
CA MET A 201 -13.12 -2.31 17.82
C MET A 201 -13.63 -3.52 17.03
N THR A 202 -13.75 -3.39 15.71
CA THR A 202 -14.36 -4.41 14.85
C THR A 202 -13.32 -5.19 14.01
N GLY A 203 -12.13 -4.62 13.83
CA GLY A 203 -11.12 -5.12 12.89
C GLY A 203 -11.45 -4.86 11.43
N TRP A 204 -12.50 -4.10 11.12
CA TRP A 204 -12.90 -3.81 9.74
C TRP A 204 -11.89 -2.89 9.06
N LEU A 205 -11.58 -3.20 7.80
CA LEU A 205 -10.73 -2.36 6.95
C LEU A 205 -11.63 -1.38 6.19
N TRP A 206 -11.51 -0.10 6.50
CA TRP A 206 -12.20 0.99 5.81
C TRP A 206 -11.24 1.64 4.82
N ALA A 207 -11.61 1.73 3.55
CA ALA A 207 -10.80 2.36 2.51
C ALA A 207 -11.51 3.55 1.89
N GLY A 208 -10.83 4.69 1.78
CA GLY A 208 -11.26 5.80 0.92
C GLY A 208 -10.76 5.55 -0.50
N ASP A 209 -11.68 5.24 -1.40
CA ASP A 209 -11.40 5.03 -2.83
C ASP A 209 -11.78 6.27 -3.64
N VAL A 210 -10.77 6.87 -4.28
CA VAL A 210 -11.01 8.08 -5.08
C VAL A 210 -11.70 7.68 -6.37
N GLY A 211 -12.96 8.08 -6.53
CA GLY A 211 -13.80 7.78 -7.68
C GLY A 211 -13.53 8.70 -8.89
N GLN A 212 -14.14 8.39 -10.03
CA GLN A 212 -14.03 9.22 -11.24
C GLN A 212 -15.07 10.36 -11.27
N ASP A 213 -14.65 11.63 -11.19
CA ASP A 213 -15.45 12.86 -11.36
C ASP A 213 -16.47 13.18 -10.25
N ARG A 214 -17.54 12.39 -10.13
CA ARG A 214 -18.81 12.78 -9.44
C ARG A 214 -19.03 12.32 -7.99
N MET A 215 -18.18 11.46 -7.45
CA MET A 215 -18.47 10.62 -6.27
C MET A 215 -17.18 9.96 -5.83
N GLU A 216 -16.87 10.11 -4.55
CA GLU A 216 -15.80 9.41 -3.85
C GLU A 216 -16.46 8.30 -3.02
N GLU A 217 -15.72 7.23 -2.75
CA GLU A 217 -16.25 6.06 -2.04
C GLU A 217 -15.50 5.82 -0.73
N VAL A 218 -16.25 5.36 0.27
CA VAL A 218 -15.69 4.81 1.50
C VAL A 218 -16.21 3.39 1.61
N ASP A 219 -15.32 2.43 1.40
CA ASP A 219 -15.66 1.02 1.31
C ASP A 219 -15.25 0.28 2.58
N ILE A 220 -16.10 -0.65 3.01
CA ILE A 220 -15.69 -1.70 3.94
C ILE A 220 -15.09 -2.83 3.10
N ILE A 221 -13.78 -2.98 3.21
CA ILE A 221 -13.05 -4.00 2.47
C ILE A 221 -13.20 -5.35 3.17
N SER A 222 -13.72 -6.32 2.43
CA SER A 222 -13.92 -7.69 2.88
C SER A 222 -13.07 -8.67 2.09
N LYS A 223 -12.76 -9.82 2.70
CA LYS A 223 -11.98 -10.89 2.06
C LYS A 223 -12.68 -11.37 0.78
N GLY A 224 -12.00 -11.26 -0.35
CA GLY A 224 -12.52 -11.61 -1.67
C GLY A 224 -13.57 -10.64 -2.21
N GLY A 225 -13.79 -9.52 -1.53
CA GLY A 225 -14.77 -8.51 -1.92
C GLY A 225 -14.40 -7.83 -3.25
N ASN A 226 -15.43 -7.50 -4.02
CA ASN A 226 -15.35 -6.70 -5.23
C ASN A 226 -15.96 -5.33 -4.97
N CYS A 227 -15.14 -4.28 -4.97
CA CYS A 227 -15.58 -2.88 -4.82
C CYS A 227 -16.18 -2.30 -6.10
N GLY A 228 -16.23 -3.09 -7.18
CA GLY A 228 -17.07 -2.83 -8.34
C GLY A 228 -16.42 -1.96 -9.43
N TRP A 229 -15.39 -1.18 -9.16
CA TRP A 229 -14.70 -0.41 -10.20
C TRP A 229 -14.08 -1.34 -11.27
N ASN A 230 -14.20 -1.08 -12.57
CA ASN A 230 -14.83 0.05 -13.25
C ASN A 230 -16.26 -0.22 -13.74
N LEU A 231 -16.93 -1.27 -13.25
CA LEU A 231 -18.32 -1.58 -13.61
C LEU A 231 -19.29 -0.70 -12.82
N MET A 232 -18.92 -0.39 -11.58
CA MET A 232 -19.66 0.41 -10.64
C MET A 232 -18.82 1.59 -10.16
N LYS A 233 -19.54 2.58 -9.66
CA LYS A 233 -19.06 3.73 -8.92
C LYS A 233 -20.06 3.98 -7.80
N GLY A 234 -19.78 3.43 -6.63
CA GLY A 234 -20.71 3.26 -5.53
C GLY A 234 -21.87 2.38 -6.00
N SER A 235 -23.10 2.86 -5.81
CA SER A 235 -24.31 2.16 -6.26
C SER A 235 -24.67 2.41 -7.73
N LEU A 236 -23.86 3.15 -8.50
CA LEU A 236 -24.15 3.53 -9.88
C LEU A 236 -23.29 2.75 -10.87
N CYS A 237 -23.84 2.29 -11.99
CA CYS A 237 -23.03 1.73 -13.08
C CYS A 237 -22.13 2.81 -13.69
N TYR A 238 -20.87 2.47 -13.96
CA TYR A 238 -19.91 3.34 -14.63
C TYR A 238 -19.85 3.01 -16.13
N GLY A 239 -20.04 4.02 -16.98
CA GLY A 239 -20.20 3.86 -18.44
C GLY A 239 -21.55 3.24 -18.84
N HIS A 240 -22.04 3.53 -20.05
CA HIS A 240 -23.38 3.12 -20.54
C HIS A 240 -23.57 1.60 -20.80
N ARG A 241 -22.94 0.71 -20.03
CA ARG A 241 -23.31 -0.70 -19.99
C ARG A 241 -23.70 -1.07 -18.58
N ALA A 242 -24.96 -0.78 -18.27
CA ALA A 242 -25.68 -1.40 -17.17
C ALA A 242 -25.53 -2.93 -17.30
N VAL A 243 -24.79 -3.53 -16.38
CA VAL A 243 -24.92 -4.96 -16.09
C VAL A 243 -25.76 -5.03 -14.83
N THR A 244 -27.03 -5.37 -15.00
CA THR A 244 -27.94 -5.68 -13.91
C THR A 244 -27.56 -7.02 -13.30
N GLY A 245 -27.13 -7.04 -12.03
CA GLY A 245 -26.93 -8.27 -11.23
C GLY A 245 -26.96 -7.96 -9.73
N PRO A 246 -27.53 -8.84 -8.88
CA PRO A 246 -27.95 -8.51 -7.52
C PRO A 246 -26.75 -8.37 -6.57
N GLY A 247 -26.81 -7.37 -5.69
CA GLY A 247 -25.76 -7.04 -4.72
C GLY A 247 -25.78 -7.87 -3.45
#